data_AF-A0A2S5T852-F1
#
_entry.id   AF-A0A2S5T852-F1
#
_cell.length_a   1.000
_cell.length_b   1.000
_cell.length_c   1.000
_cell.angle_alpha   90.00
_cell.angle_beta   90.00
_cell.angle_gamma   90.00
#
_symmetry.space_group_name_H-M   'P 1'
#
loop_
_entity.id
_entity.type
_entity.pdbx_description
1 polymer ?
#
loop_
_entity_poly.entity_id
_entity_poly.type
_entity_poly.pdbx_seq_one_letter_code
_entity_poly.pdbx_strand_id
1 'polypeptide(L)'
;MTRQIWLLGAVALLAGCESLRPVRVEIPVAVPCVHERPQRPALATDQLPADATVHDKARALLAERHQLRGYVAELEAVIDACEVAR
;
A
#
# COMPACT_ATOMS: atom_id res chain seq x y z
N MET A 1 -67.19 15.75 6.62
CA MET A 1 -65.94 16.51 6.34
C MET A 1 -64.81 16.20 7.31
N THR A 2 -65.02 16.26 8.63
CA THR A 2 -63.98 15.98 9.65
C THR A 2 -63.31 14.61 9.51
N ARG A 3 -64.06 13.53 9.29
CA ARG A 3 -63.49 12.17 9.18
C ARG A 3 -62.57 11.96 7.97
N GLN A 4 -62.83 12.66 6.86
CA GLN A 4 -61.98 12.63 5.67
C GLN A 4 -60.64 13.33 5.89
N ILE A 5 -60.62 14.43 6.67
CA ILE A 5 -59.41 15.17 6.99
C ILE A 5 -58.48 14.31 7.85
N TRP A 6 -59.03 13.55 8.82
CA TRP A 6 -58.26 12.61 9.64
C TRP A 6 -57.66 11.46 8.83
N LEU A 7 -58.42 10.92 7.86
CA LEU A 7 -57.93 9.86 6.97
C LEU A 7 -56.82 10.37 6.04
N LEU A 8 -56.98 11.57 5.48
CA LEU A 8 -55.95 12.19 4.63
C LEU A 8 -54.68 12.54 5.41
N GLY A 9 -54.82 13.04 6.64
CA GLY A 9 -53.69 13.31 7.53
C GLY A 9 -52.93 12.04 7.91
N ALA A 10 -53.64 10.95 8.22
CA ALA A 10 -53.02 9.65 8.51
C ALA A 10 -52.25 9.12 7.29
N VAL A 11 -52.83 9.16 6.08
CA VAL A 11 -52.14 8.70 4.86
C VAL A 11 -50.87 9.52 4.57
N ALA A 12 -50.90 10.83 4.81
CA ALA A 12 -49.73 11.69 4.63
C ALA A 12 -48.60 11.37 5.62
N LEU A 13 -48.93 10.98 6.86
CA LEU A 13 -47.95 10.56 7.87
C LEU A 13 -47.29 9.22 7.55
N LEU A 14 -48.01 8.28 6.91
CA LEU A 14 -47.46 6.97 6.55
C LEU A 14 -46.62 6.97 5.26
N ALA A 15 -46.74 7.99 4.40
CA ALA A 15 -46.01 8.06 3.13
C ALA A 15 -44.50 8.39 3.27
N GLY A 16 -44.01 8.68 4.48
CA GLY A 16 -42.61 9.04 4.71
C GLY A 16 -41.62 7.88 4.82
N CYS A 17 -42.08 6.62 4.86
CA CYS A 17 -41.27 5.46 5.25
C CYS A 17 -40.77 4.60 4.07
N GLU A 18 -40.42 5.20 2.92
CA GLU A 18 -39.91 4.44 1.75
C GLU A 18 -38.61 5.03 1.13
N SER A 19 -38.10 6.16 1.61
CA SER A 19 -37.15 6.96 0.83
C SER A 19 -35.66 6.83 1.16
N LEU A 20 -35.26 5.99 2.10
CA LEU A 20 -33.84 5.84 2.47
C LEU A 20 -33.25 4.55 1.87
N ARG A 21 -32.93 4.62 0.57
CA ARG A 21 -32.11 3.59 -0.08
C ARG A 21 -30.63 3.91 0.16
N PRO A 22 -29.80 2.93 0.58
CA PRO A 22 -28.38 3.16 0.73
C PRO A 22 -27.78 3.52 -0.64
N VAL A 23 -27.07 4.64 -0.70
CA VAL A 23 -26.33 5.07 -1.88
C VAL A 23 -24.92 4.51 -1.76
N ARG A 24 -24.47 3.74 -2.76
CA ARG A 24 -23.07 3.35 -2.86
C ARG A 24 -22.25 4.57 -3.28
N VAL A 25 -21.22 4.89 -2.51
CA VAL A 25 -20.26 5.95 -2.79
C VAL A 25 -18.87 5.33 -2.83
N GLU A 26 -18.15 5.55 -3.93
CA GLU A 26 -16.75 5.14 -4.03
C GLU A 26 -15.89 6.21 -3.35
N ILE A 27 -15.25 5.84 -2.26
CA ILE A 27 -14.37 6.72 -1.48
C ILE A 27 -12.93 6.39 -1.89
N PRO A 28 -12.14 7.37 -2.38
CA PRO A 28 -10.74 7.12 -2.65
C PRO A 28 -10.03 6.82 -1.33
N VAL A 29 -9.49 5.61 -1.21
CA VAL A 29 -8.69 5.20 -0.06
C VAL A 29 -7.22 5.33 -0.44
N ALA A 30 -6.45 6.05 0.38
CA ALA A 30 -5.01 6.11 0.21
C ALA A 30 -4.40 4.71 0.44
N VAL A 31 -3.75 4.17 -0.59
CA VAL A 31 -3.03 2.90 -0.51
C VAL A 31 -1.54 3.14 -0.31
N PRO A 32 -0.81 2.20 0.32
CA PRO A 32 0.64 2.24 0.34
C PRO A 32 1.16 2.20 -1.10
N CYS A 33 2.05 3.13 -1.46
CA CYS A 33 2.60 3.15 -2.81
C CYS A 33 3.55 1.96 -3.06
N VAL A 34 4.40 1.63 -2.10
CA VAL A 34 5.33 0.50 -2.23
C VAL A 34 4.56 -0.80 -2.05
N HIS A 35 4.37 -1.53 -3.14
CA HIS A 35 3.64 -2.80 -3.14
C HIS A 35 4.55 -4.00 -2.89
N GLU A 36 5.75 -3.98 -3.49
CA GLU A 36 6.74 -5.04 -3.38
C GLU A 36 8.12 -4.44 -3.11
N ARG A 37 8.89 -5.09 -2.23
CA ARG A 37 10.26 -4.68 -1.92
C ARG A 37 11.23 -5.55 -2.73
N PRO A 38 12.24 -4.95 -3.40
CA PRO A 38 13.30 -5.70 -4.03
C PRO A 38 13.93 -6.70 -3.06
N GLN A 39 14.21 -7.91 -3.56
CA GLN A 39 14.76 -8.98 -2.72
C GLN A 39 16.20 -8.65 -2.34
N ARG A 40 16.53 -8.80 -1.05
CA ARG A 40 17.92 -8.64 -0.61
C ARG A 40 18.81 -9.67 -1.31
N PRO A 41 19.91 -9.25 -1.96
CA PRO A 41 20.88 -10.17 -2.54
C PRO A 41 21.53 -11.07 -1.49
N ALA A 42 21.85 -12.31 -1.86
CA ALA A 42 22.76 -13.16 -1.09
C ALA A 42 24.19 -12.61 -1.23
N LEU A 43 24.79 -12.15 -0.12
CA LEU A 43 26.11 -11.53 -0.11
C LEU A 43 27.18 -12.56 0.25
N ALA A 44 28.35 -12.49 -0.38
CA ALA A 44 29.49 -13.37 -0.10
C ALA A 44 29.99 -13.23 1.36
N THR A 45 29.84 -12.05 1.94
CA THR A 45 30.16 -11.69 3.32
C THR A 45 29.26 -12.40 4.32
N ASP A 46 28.03 -12.78 3.96
CA ASP A 46 27.10 -13.49 4.84
C ASP A 46 27.63 -14.89 5.23
N GLN A 47 28.54 -15.45 4.41
CA GLN A 47 29.11 -16.80 4.61
C GLN A 47 30.53 -16.79 5.19
N LEU A 48 31.10 -15.61 5.46
CA LEU A 48 32.46 -15.52 6.00
C LEU A 48 32.51 -15.98 7.46
N PRO A 49 33.54 -16.77 7.85
CA PRO A 49 33.74 -17.10 9.24
C PRO A 49 34.12 -15.85 10.05
N ALA A 50 33.83 -15.87 11.36
CA ALA A 50 34.02 -14.70 12.23
C ALA A 50 35.50 -14.24 12.30
N ASP A 51 36.43 -15.19 12.23
CA ASP A 51 37.88 -14.99 12.25
C ASP A 51 38.49 -14.73 10.86
N ALA A 52 37.65 -14.57 9.82
CA ALA A 52 38.12 -14.25 8.47
C ALA A 52 39.07 -13.05 8.45
N THR A 53 40.17 -13.21 7.70
CA THR A 53 41.19 -12.18 7.59
C THR A 53 40.65 -10.93 6.90
N VAL A 54 41.33 -9.79 7.08
CA VAL A 54 41.00 -8.56 6.36
C VAL A 54 41.03 -8.78 4.84
N HIS A 55 41.96 -9.60 4.35
CA HIS A 55 42.09 -9.90 2.94
C HIS A 55 40.86 -10.67 2.41
N ASP A 56 40.34 -11.63 3.17
CA ASP A 56 39.15 -12.40 2.76
C ASP A 56 37.89 -11.55 2.77
N LYS A 57 37.74 -10.67 3.78
CA LYS A 57 36.66 -9.68 3.84
C LYS A 57 36.73 -8.71 2.66
N ALA A 58 37.91 -8.17 2.35
CA ALA A 58 38.11 -7.26 1.23
C ALA A 58 37.75 -7.92 -0.11
N ARG A 59 38.15 -9.17 -0.30
CA ARG A 59 37.81 -9.95 -1.50
C ARG A 59 36.31 -10.15 -1.66
N ALA A 60 35.61 -10.53 -0.59
CA ALA A 60 34.16 -10.71 -0.60
C ALA A 60 33.43 -9.41 -0.94
N LEU A 61 33.80 -8.30 -0.30
CA LEU A 61 33.22 -6.97 -0.57
C LEU A 61 33.46 -6.52 -2.03
N LEU A 62 34.63 -6.80 -2.59
CA LEU A 62 34.92 -6.47 -3.99
C LEU A 62 34.04 -7.28 -4.96
N ALA A 63 33.75 -8.55 -4.64
CA ALA A 63 32.86 -9.38 -5.43
C ALA A 63 31.40 -8.89 -5.38
N GLU A 64 30.96 -8.36 -4.23
CA GLU A 64 29.60 -7.86 -4.01
C GLU A 64 29.31 -6.49 -4.64
N ARG A 65 30.35 -5.73 -4.98
CA ARG A 65 30.22 -4.31 -5.38
C ARG A 65 29.13 -4.08 -6.43
N HIS A 66 29.09 -4.90 -7.47
CA HIS A 66 28.11 -4.74 -8.54
C HIS A 66 26.70 -5.19 -8.13
N GLN A 67 26.60 -6.22 -7.30
CA GLN A 67 25.34 -6.71 -6.76
C GLN A 67 24.67 -5.65 -5.88
N LEU A 68 25.43 -4.99 -5.00
CA LEU A 68 24.92 -3.90 -4.18
C LEU A 68 24.54 -2.67 -5.02
N ARG A 69 25.32 -2.32 -6.05
CA ARG A 69 24.94 -1.24 -6.97
C ARG A 69 23.62 -1.52 -7.69
N GLY A 70 23.42 -2.75 -8.14
CA GLY A 70 22.14 -3.16 -8.75
C GLY A 70 20.98 -3.08 -7.77
N TYR A 71 21.15 -3.64 -6.56
CA TYR A 71 20.13 -3.60 -5.52
C TYR A 71 19.78 -2.17 -5.08
N VAL A 72 20.76 -1.27 -4.99
CA VAL A 72 20.51 0.15 -4.71
C VAL A 72 19.72 0.79 -5.84
N ALA A 73 20.06 0.53 -7.11
CA ALA A 73 19.31 1.05 -8.25
C ALA A 73 17.85 0.55 -8.28
N GLU A 74 17.61 -0.72 -7.92
CA GLU A 74 16.24 -1.26 -7.79
C GLU A 74 15.46 -0.57 -6.66
N LEU A 75 16.10 -0.31 -5.51
CA LEU A 75 15.48 0.42 -4.41
C LEU A 75 15.16 1.88 -4.79
N GLU A 76 16.10 2.56 -5.45
CA GLU A 76 15.91 3.92 -5.98
C GLU A 76 14.72 3.95 -6.95
N ALA A 77 14.64 3.01 -7.89
CA ALA A 77 13.51 2.93 -8.82
C ALA A 77 12.16 2.76 -8.13
N VAL A 78 12.09 2.00 -7.03
CA VAL A 78 10.86 1.85 -6.22
C VAL A 78 10.50 3.15 -5.51
N ILE A 79 11.48 3.89 -5.01
CA ILE A 79 11.26 5.19 -4.36
C ILE A 79 10.78 6.21 -5.40
N ASP A 80 11.48 6.33 -6.52
CA ASP A 80 11.17 7.28 -7.60
C ASP A 80 9.76 7.05 -8.16
N ALA A 81 9.38 5.79 -8.37
CA ALA A 81 8.03 5.44 -8.81
C ALA A 81 6.96 5.94 -7.82
N CYS A 82 7.27 5.96 -6.53
CA CYS A 82 6.38 6.44 -5.48
C CYS A 82 6.37 7.95 -5.27
N GLU A 83 7.44 8.63 -5.62
CA GLU A 83 7.45 10.10 -5.64
C GLU A 83 6.66 10.65 -6.82
N VAL A 84 6.74 9.99 -7.99
CA VAL A 84 5.99 10.39 -9.20
C VAL A 84 4.49 10.04 -9.10
N ALA A 85 4.13 8.96 -8.38
CA ALA A 85 2.74 8.55 -8.20
C ALA A 85 1.98 9.33 -7.11
N ARG A 86 2.64 10.26 -6.40
CA ARG A 86 2.02 11.14 -5.40
C ARG A 86 1.40 12.37 -6.04
#